data_AF-A0A482V2Z6-F1
#
_entry.id   AF-A0A482V2Z6-F1
#
_cell.length_a   1.000
_cell.length_b   1.000
_cell.length_c   1.000
_cell.angle_alpha   90.00
_cell.angle_beta   90.00
_cell.angle_gamma   90.00
#
_symmetry.space_group_name_H-M   'P 1'
#
loop_
_entity.id
_entity.type
_entity.pdbx_description
1 polymer ?
#
loop_
_entity_poly.entity_id
_entity_poly.type
_entity_poly.pdbx_seq_one_letter_code
_entity_poly.pdbx_strand_id
1 'polypeptide(L)'
;MNESDSYWKEMAEKYITWFQPFTNISAGGFTDGDIRWFENGKLNACYNCVDRHLPHKADETALIWESDEAQDSTKVTYKELLQRVCKVANVLMAQGVKKGDVVTIYLPMIPEVGF
;
A
#
# COMPACT_ATOMS: atom_id res chain seq x y z
N MET A 1 4.93 18.48 -22.42
CA MET A 1 5.03 18.10 -21.00
C MET A 1 5.66 19.28 -20.29
N ASN A 2 5.01 19.84 -19.27
CA ASN A 2 5.63 20.94 -18.52
C ASN A 2 6.73 20.39 -17.57
N GLU A 3 7.53 21.27 -16.97
CA GLU A 3 8.64 20.84 -16.11
C GLU A 3 8.15 20.06 -14.88
N SER A 4 7.00 20.44 -14.32
CA SER A 4 6.39 19.77 -13.18
C SER A 4 5.94 18.35 -13.49
N ASP A 5 5.27 18.13 -14.64
CA ASP A 5 4.84 16.81 -15.09
C ASP A 5 6.04 15.89 -15.34
N SER A 6 7.11 16.45 -15.90
CA SER A 6 8.35 15.70 -16.15
C SER A 6 8.98 15.23 -14.84
N TYR A 7 9.05 16.12 -13.84
CA TYR A 7 9.53 15.77 -12.51
C TYR A 7 8.66 14.70 -11.82
N TRP A 8 7.34 14.90 -11.80
CA TRP A 8 6.42 13.96 -11.14
C TRP A 8 6.37 12.60 -11.82
N LYS A 9 6.54 12.56 -13.14
CA LYS A 9 6.73 11.30 -13.88
C LYS A 9 7.95 10.55 -13.36
N GLU A 10 9.11 11.21 -13.28
CA GLU A 10 10.34 10.59 -12.80
C GLU A 10 10.17 10.06 -11.37
N MET A 11 9.59 10.87 -10.46
CA MET A 11 9.37 10.45 -9.08
C MET A 11 8.42 9.25 -8.98
N ALA A 12 7.33 9.24 -9.75
CA ALA A 12 6.36 8.16 -9.76
C ALA A 12 6.94 6.85 -10.32
N GLU A 13 7.76 6.92 -11.37
CA GLU A 13 8.43 5.76 -11.95
C GLU A 13 9.56 5.23 -11.05
N LYS A 14 10.22 6.13 -10.30
CA LYS A 14 11.33 5.78 -9.40
C LYS A 14 10.87 5.11 -8.11
N TYR A 15 9.83 5.63 -7.47
CA TYR A 15 9.45 5.20 -6.12
C TYR A 15 8.28 4.22 -6.07
N ILE A 16 7.49 4.12 -7.13
CA ILE A 16 6.29 3.27 -7.18
C ILE A 16 6.43 2.24 -8.29
N THR A 17 6.09 1.00 -7.97
CA THR A 17 5.98 -0.07 -8.95
C THR A 17 4.56 -0.09 -9.51
N TRP A 18 4.47 0.12 -10.82
CA TRP A 18 3.23 0.11 -11.59
C TRP A 18 3.08 -1.23 -12.32
N PHE A 19 1.88 -1.81 -12.27
CA PHE A 19 1.52 -2.96 -13.10
C PHE A 19 1.14 -2.53 -14.51
N GLN A 20 0.55 -1.34 -14.63
CA GLN A 20 0.28 -0.69 -15.90
C GLN A 20 0.76 0.76 -15.81
N PRO A 21 1.59 1.23 -16.75
CA PRO A 21 2.04 2.62 -16.76
C PRO A 21 0.87 3.58 -16.97
N PHE A 22 0.96 4.76 -16.37
CA PHE A 22 0.01 5.85 -16.58
C PHE A 22 0.25 6.53 -17.93
N THR A 23 -0.80 7.16 -18.48
CA THR A 23 -0.72 7.89 -19.75
C THR A 23 -0.63 9.41 -19.54
N ASN A 24 -1.27 9.92 -18.49
CA ASN A 24 -1.30 11.35 -18.14
C ASN A 24 -0.87 11.54 -16.68
N ILE A 25 -0.08 12.60 -16.40
CA ILE A 25 0.48 12.83 -15.06
C ILE A 25 -0.53 13.53 -14.16
N SER A 26 -1.07 14.63 -14.63
CA SER A 26 -2.04 15.46 -13.90
C SER A 26 -3.09 16.00 -14.86
N ALA A 27 -4.33 16.11 -14.40
CA ALA A 27 -5.43 16.72 -15.13
C ALA A 27 -6.50 17.27 -14.15
N GLY A 28 -7.33 18.18 -14.65
CA GLY A 28 -8.43 18.79 -13.89
C GLY A 28 -7.98 19.93 -12.97
N GLY A 29 -8.89 20.38 -12.11
CA GLY A 29 -8.61 21.49 -11.19
C GLY A 29 -9.64 21.64 -10.07
N PHE A 30 -9.39 22.59 -9.17
CA PHE A 30 -10.25 22.83 -8.01
C PHE A 30 -11.61 23.43 -8.37
N THR A 31 -11.71 24.13 -9.51
CA THR A 31 -12.95 24.77 -9.95
C THR A 31 -14.08 23.77 -10.16
N ASP A 32 -13.78 22.66 -10.85
CA ASP A 32 -14.75 21.61 -11.17
C ASP A 32 -14.60 20.37 -10.25
N GLY A 33 -13.55 20.33 -9.42
CA GLY A 33 -13.29 19.23 -8.48
C GLY A 33 -12.86 17.92 -9.14
N ASP A 34 -12.34 17.96 -10.38
CA ASP A 34 -12.07 16.79 -11.22
C ASP A 34 -10.57 16.39 -11.25
N ILE A 35 -9.86 16.65 -10.16
CA ILE A 35 -8.43 16.44 -10.01
C ILE A 35 -8.08 14.97 -10.20
N ARG A 36 -7.15 14.71 -11.11
CA ARG A 36 -6.66 13.38 -11.45
C ARG A 36 -5.15 13.37 -11.52
N TRP A 37 -4.57 12.29 -11.00
CA TRP A 37 -3.13 12.02 -11.04
C TRP A 37 -2.87 10.62 -11.58
N PHE A 38 -1.85 10.48 -12.42
CA PHE A 38 -1.37 9.21 -12.98
C PHE A 38 -2.49 8.39 -13.65
N GLU A 39 -3.24 9.06 -14.52
CA GLU A 39 -4.44 8.52 -15.16
C GLU A 39 -4.11 7.24 -15.96
N ASN A 40 -5.02 6.26 -15.90
CA ASN A 40 -4.85 4.89 -16.45
C ASN A 40 -3.74 4.04 -15.83
N GLY A 41 -2.94 4.60 -14.91
CA GLY A 41 -1.96 3.83 -14.15
C GLY A 41 -2.65 2.80 -13.25
N LYS A 42 -2.10 1.58 -13.20
CA LYS A 42 -2.58 0.54 -12.28
C LYS A 42 -1.45 0.13 -11.35
N LEU A 43 -1.75 0.15 -10.06
CA LEU A 43 -0.88 -0.33 -9.00
C LEU A 43 -1.71 -1.08 -7.95
N ASN A 44 -1.01 -1.67 -6.99
CA ASN A 44 -1.58 -2.16 -5.75
C ASN A 44 -0.76 -1.62 -4.57
N ALA A 45 -1.43 -1.10 -3.55
CA ALA A 45 -0.77 -0.51 -2.39
C ALA A 45 -0.01 -1.57 -1.58
N CYS A 46 -0.65 -2.71 -1.27
CA CYS A 46 -0.01 -3.84 -0.57
C CYS A 46 1.23 -4.32 -1.32
N TYR A 47 1.17 -4.46 -2.64
CA TYR A 47 2.33 -4.85 -3.44
C TYR A 47 3.52 -3.89 -3.26
N ASN A 48 3.25 -2.58 -3.22
CA ASN A 48 4.28 -1.55 -3.04
C ASN A 48 4.78 -1.43 -1.58
N CYS A 49 3.96 -1.80 -0.60
CA CYS A 49 4.31 -1.73 0.82
C CYS A 49 4.94 -3.02 1.34
N VAL A 50 4.66 -4.17 0.72
CA VAL A 50 5.05 -5.50 1.24
C VAL A 50 5.72 -6.32 0.14
N ASP A 51 4.96 -6.77 -0.87
CA ASP A 51 5.37 -7.82 -1.82
C ASP A 51 6.70 -7.50 -2.54
N ARG A 52 6.86 -6.27 -3.05
CA ARG A 52 8.05 -5.88 -3.82
C ARG A 52 9.35 -5.94 -3.01
N HIS A 53 9.26 -5.91 -1.68
CA HIS A 53 10.43 -5.92 -0.80
C HIS A 53 10.94 -7.32 -0.53
N LEU A 54 10.09 -8.35 -0.65
CA LEU A 54 10.44 -9.73 -0.31
C LEU A 54 11.69 -10.28 -1.00
N PRO A 55 11.94 -10.04 -2.31
CA PRO A 55 13.13 -10.57 -2.97
C PRO A 55 14.46 -10.17 -2.31
N HIS A 56 14.48 -9.06 -1.58
CA HIS A 56 15.71 -8.52 -0.97
C HIS A 56 15.63 -8.39 0.55
N LYS A 57 14.42 -8.37 1.12
CA LYS A 57 14.14 -8.00 2.53
C LYS A 57 13.24 -8.98 3.25
N ALA A 58 13.02 -10.19 2.73
CA ALA A 58 12.07 -11.16 3.29
C ALA A 58 12.22 -11.34 4.81
N ASP A 59 13.46 -11.50 5.29
CA ASP A 59 13.78 -11.73 6.71
C ASP A 59 14.11 -10.44 7.47
N GLU A 60 14.09 -9.27 6.82
CA GLU A 60 14.21 -7.97 7.49
C GLU A 60 12.92 -7.62 8.23
N THR A 61 13.04 -6.95 9.37
CA THR A 61 11.90 -6.45 10.13
C THR A 61 11.15 -5.36 9.35
N ALA A 62 9.87 -5.60 9.06
CA ALA A 62 8.97 -4.65 8.43
C ALA A 62 8.20 -3.81 9.46
N LEU A 63 7.80 -4.44 10.57
CA LEU A 63 7.00 -3.82 11.62
C LEU A 63 7.62 -4.14 12.98
N ILE A 64 7.85 -3.09 13.76
CA ILE A 64 8.24 -3.17 15.16
C ILE A 64 7.04 -2.63 15.93
N TRP A 65 6.42 -3.48 16.72
CA TRP A 65 5.34 -3.12 17.62
C TRP A 65 5.85 -3.20 19.05
N GLU A 66 5.61 -2.14 19.81
CA GLU A 66 5.91 -2.06 21.23
C GLU A 66 4.58 -1.96 21.98
N SER A 67 4.37 -2.84 22.95
CA SER A 67 3.19 -2.76 23.80
C SER A 67 3.34 -1.66 24.84
N ASP A 68 2.22 -1.27 25.44
CA ASP A 68 2.20 -0.31 26.56
C ASP A 68 2.98 -0.85 27.78
N GLU A 69 3.09 -2.17 27.93
CA GLU A 69 3.96 -2.81 28.92
C GLU A 69 5.35 -3.11 28.31
N ALA A 70 6.42 -2.67 28.98
CA ALA A 70 7.79 -2.71 28.46
C ALA A 70 8.34 -4.13 28.16
N GLN A 71 7.60 -5.20 28.45
CA GLN A 71 8.05 -6.59 28.27
C GLN A 71 7.57 -7.23 26.96
N ASP A 72 6.53 -6.69 26.31
CA ASP A 72 6.00 -7.27 25.07
C ASP A 72 6.30 -6.36 23.88
N SER A 73 7.38 -6.69 23.15
CA SER A 73 7.65 -6.12 21.83
C SER A 73 7.66 -7.22 20.77
N THR A 74 7.00 -6.95 19.65
CA THR A 74 6.90 -7.90 18.53
C THR A 74 7.59 -7.31 17.31
N LYS A 75 8.47 -8.10 16.71
CA LYS A 75 9.04 -7.80 15.39
C LYS A 75 8.40 -8.72 14.37
N VAL A 76 7.94 -8.14 13.28
CA VAL A 76 7.34 -8.87 12.16
C VAL A 76 8.19 -8.61 10.93
N THR A 77 8.71 -9.67 10.33
CA THR A 77 9.47 -9.60 9.08
C THR A 77 8.56 -9.33 7.88
N TYR A 78 9.11 -8.87 6.75
CA TYR A 78 8.33 -8.70 5.51
C TYR A 78 7.64 -10.00 5.07
N LYS A 79 8.30 -11.15 5.23
CA LYS A 79 7.74 -12.46 4.90
C LYS A 79 6.54 -12.81 5.78
N GLU A 80 6.66 -12.59 7.10
CA GLU A 80 5.55 -12.83 8.02
C GLU A 80 4.41 -11.85 7.78
N LEU A 81 4.72 -10.58 7.51
CA LEU A 81 3.75 -9.56 7.18
C LEU A 81 2.92 -9.97 5.95
N LEU A 82 3.57 -10.36 4.84
CA LEU A 82 2.85 -10.84 3.66
C LEU A 82 1.93 -12.02 3.99
N GLN A 83 2.41 -12.99 4.74
CA GLN A 83 1.61 -14.16 5.11
C GLN A 83 0.36 -13.77 5.91
N ARG A 84 0.47 -12.82 6.84
CA ARG A 84 -0.66 -12.36 7.64
C ARG A 84 -1.64 -11.55 6.79
N VAL A 85 -1.15 -10.65 5.95
CA VAL A 85 -1.97 -9.86 5.01
C VAL A 85 -2.74 -10.75 4.04
N CYS A 86 -2.09 -11.73 3.42
CA CYS A 86 -2.78 -12.65 2.52
C CYS A 86 -3.86 -13.47 3.25
N LYS A 87 -3.64 -13.86 4.51
CA LYS A 87 -4.65 -14.57 5.30
C LYS A 87 -5.87 -13.70 5.55
N VAL A 88 -5.69 -12.45 5.97
CA VAL A 88 -6.79 -11.50 6.19
C VAL A 88 -7.53 -11.24 4.88
N ALA A 89 -6.81 -10.97 3.79
CA ALA A 89 -7.39 -10.76 2.47
C ALA A 89 -8.24 -11.95 2.01
N ASN A 90 -7.76 -13.18 2.20
CA ASN A 90 -8.50 -14.40 1.86
C ASN A 90 -9.78 -14.57 2.70
N VAL A 91 -9.75 -14.22 3.99
CA VAL A 91 -10.95 -14.21 4.84
C VAL A 91 -11.96 -13.19 4.33
N LEU A 92 -11.53 -11.95 4.02
CA LEU A 92 -12.41 -10.92 3.48
C LEU A 92 -13.04 -11.34 2.15
N MET A 93 -12.26 -11.94 1.25
CA MET A 93 -12.78 -12.50 -0.01
C MET A 93 -13.79 -13.63 0.23
N ALA A 94 -13.54 -14.52 1.20
CA ALA A 94 -14.48 -15.59 1.56
C ALA A 94 -15.79 -15.04 2.16
N GLN A 95 -15.75 -13.87 2.82
CA GLN A 95 -16.93 -13.15 3.29
C GLN A 95 -17.61 -12.31 2.19
N GLY A 96 -17.12 -12.36 0.95
CA GLY A 96 -17.75 -11.75 -0.21
C GLY A 96 -17.34 -10.31 -0.51
N VAL A 97 -16.30 -9.78 0.16
CA VAL A 97 -15.76 -8.43 -0.10
C VAL A 97 -15.19 -8.34 -1.51
N LYS A 98 -15.53 -7.27 -2.22
CA LYS A 98 -15.11 -6.99 -3.60
C LYS A 98 -14.45 -5.62 -3.73
N LYS A 99 -13.81 -5.40 -4.88
CA LYS A 99 -13.24 -4.09 -5.24
C LYS A 99 -14.34 -3.03 -5.25
N GLY A 100 -14.16 -1.99 -4.43
CA GLY A 100 -15.10 -0.88 -4.29
C GLY A 100 -15.96 -0.95 -3.02
N ASP A 101 -15.95 -2.08 -2.32
CA ASP A 101 -16.64 -2.22 -1.04
C ASP A 101 -15.87 -1.50 0.08
N VAL A 102 -16.62 -1.04 1.09
CA VAL A 102 -16.07 -0.38 2.27
C VAL A 102 -15.99 -1.39 3.42
N VAL A 103 -14.82 -1.51 4.05
CA VAL A 103 -14.60 -2.32 5.25
C VAL A 103 -14.24 -1.39 6.40
N THR A 104 -15.02 -1.43 7.48
CA THR A 104 -14.74 -0.64 8.69
C THR A 104 -13.74 -1.36 9.57
N ILE A 105 -12.68 -0.67 9.99
CA ILE A 105 -11.66 -1.19 10.90
C ILE A 105 -11.83 -0.49 12.25
N TYR A 106 -12.09 -1.27 13.30
CA TYR A 106 -12.17 -0.79 14.68
C TYR A 106 -11.23 -1.62 15.56
N LEU A 107 -9.96 -1.21 15.58
CA LEU A 107 -8.89 -1.90 16.28
C LEU A 107 -8.06 -0.90 17.11
N PRO A 108 -7.53 -1.31 18.27
CA PRO A 108 -6.52 -0.53 19.01
C PRO A 108 -5.17 -0.54 18.27
N MET A 109 -4.15 0.11 18.83
CA MET A 109 -2.78 0.08 18.28
C MET A 109 -2.10 -1.27 18.55
N ILE A 110 -2.53 -2.31 17.84
CA ILE A 110 -1.98 -3.67 17.86
C ILE A 110 -1.36 -3.99 16.49
N PRO A 111 -0.41 -4.94 16.40
CA PRO A 111 0.29 -5.21 15.13
C PRO A 111 -0.67 -5.69 14.04
N GLU A 112 -1.82 -6.27 14.39
CA GLU A 112 -2.89 -6.69 13.47
C GLU A 112 -3.49 -5.55 12.64
N VAL A 113 -3.35 -4.28 13.06
CA VAL A 113 -3.75 -3.13 12.24
C VAL A 113 -2.90 -3.00 10.98
N GLY A 114 -1.64 -3.46 11.03
CA GLY A 114 -0.74 -3.46 9.89
C GLY A 114 -0.84 -4.70 9.01
N PHE A 115 -1.62 -5.71 9.42
CA PHE A 115 -1.85 -6.93 8.64
C PHE A 115 -3.06 -6.78 7.70
#